data_AF-A0A285MUH4-F1
#
_entry.id   AF-A0A285MUH4-F1
#
_cell.length_a   1.000
_cell.length_b   1.000
_cell.length_c   1.000
_cell.angle_alpha   90.00
_cell.angle_beta   90.00
_cell.angle_gamma   90.00
#
_symmetry.space_group_name_H-M   'P 1'
#
loop_
_entity.id
_entity.type
_entity.pdbx_description
1 polymer ?
#
loop_
_entity_poly.entity_id
_entity_poly.type
_entity_poly.pdbx_seq_one_letter_code
_entity_poly.pdbx_strand_id
1 'polypeptide(L)'
;MKSKITVIFSILVVAFFINCSKSENDSPTTLEGEYEGVFTVKYGNDETLSNPVQVSLINGQFSSSTGANRLPAGGNGKYKVQNTTIEFNDENVWTADFDWNLILNGEYNYSLTENKLIISAHKNDVGFYKYELKKK
;
A
#
# COMPACT_ATOMS: atom_id res chain seq x y z
N MET A 1 -69.58 -43.09 26.17
CA MET A 1 -69.80 -41.76 25.56
C MET A 1 -68.47 -41.27 25.00
N LYS A 2 -68.41 -41.14 23.67
CA LYS A 2 -67.46 -40.46 22.75
C LYS A 2 -66.04 -40.08 23.25
N SER A 3 -65.05 -40.70 22.59
CA SER A 3 -63.63 -40.34 22.48
C SER A 3 -63.39 -38.88 22.12
N LYS A 4 -62.29 -38.28 22.62
CA LYS A 4 -61.47 -37.30 21.87
C LYS A 4 -59.98 -37.43 22.24
N ILE A 5 -59.25 -38.08 21.34
CA ILE A 5 -57.80 -37.92 21.14
C ILE A 5 -57.55 -36.52 20.56
N THR A 6 -56.56 -35.79 21.06
CA THR A 6 -55.96 -34.68 20.30
C THR A 6 -54.47 -34.63 20.62
N VAL A 7 -53.70 -35.23 19.71
CA VAL A 7 -52.25 -35.08 19.58
C VAL A 7 -52.01 -33.77 18.85
N ILE A 8 -51.18 -32.88 19.39
CA ILE A 8 -50.60 -31.76 18.61
C ILE A 8 -49.09 -31.91 18.62
N PHE A 9 -48.62 -32.40 17.48
CA PHE A 9 -47.25 -32.45 17.03
C PHE A 9 -46.98 -31.09 16.38
N SER A 10 -45.97 -30.34 16.83
CA SER A 10 -45.51 -29.14 16.12
C SER A 10 -44.00 -29.17 16.02
N ILE A 11 -43.53 -29.89 15.00
CA ILE A 11 -42.21 -29.75 14.40
C ILE A 11 -42.29 -28.55 13.46
N LEU A 12 -41.43 -27.55 13.67
CA LEU A 12 -41.07 -26.60 12.63
C LEU A 12 -39.55 -26.54 12.51
N VAL A 13 -39.03 -27.40 11.65
CA VAL A 13 -37.69 -27.30 11.08
C VAL A 13 -37.72 -26.17 10.06
N VAL A 14 -36.96 -25.11 10.32
CA VAL A 14 -36.62 -24.11 9.31
C VAL A 14 -35.13 -24.24 9.04
N ALA A 15 -34.81 -25.03 8.02
CA ALA A 15 -33.49 -25.13 7.44
C ALA A 15 -33.60 -24.63 5.99
N PHE A 16 -33.30 -23.36 5.73
CA PHE A 16 -33.23 -22.83 4.37
C PHE A 16 -32.04 -21.88 4.20
N PHE A 17 -31.00 -22.47 3.60
CA PHE A 17 -30.00 -21.92 2.67
C PHE A 17 -29.11 -20.75 3.11
N ILE A 18 -27.91 -21.12 3.57
CA ILE A 18 -26.72 -20.28 3.42
C ILE A 18 -26.46 -20.14 1.92
N ASN A 19 -26.82 -18.99 1.37
CA ASN A 19 -26.43 -18.56 0.04
C ASN A 19 -24.91 -18.32 0.05
N CYS A 20 -24.14 -19.30 -0.43
CA CYS A 20 -22.73 -19.12 -0.74
C CYS A 20 -22.64 -18.28 -2.01
N SER A 21 -22.61 -16.95 -1.86
CA SER A 21 -22.14 -16.09 -2.93
C SER A 21 -20.70 -16.50 -3.23
N LYS A 22 -20.45 -17.03 -4.43
CA LYS A 22 -19.09 -17.13 -4.97
C LYS A 22 -18.51 -15.72 -4.93
N SER A 23 -17.66 -15.44 -3.95
CA SER A 23 -16.74 -14.33 -4.05
C SER A 23 -15.68 -14.76 -5.05
N GLU A 24 -15.79 -14.23 -6.25
CA GLU A 24 -14.72 -14.25 -7.24
C GLU A 24 -13.43 -13.86 -6.51
N ASN A 25 -12.48 -14.79 -6.40
CA ASN A 25 -11.12 -14.49 -6.00
C ASN A 25 -10.43 -13.81 -7.19
N ASP A 26 -10.90 -12.63 -7.58
CA ASP A 26 -9.98 -11.62 -8.10
C ASP A 26 -9.22 -11.13 -6.88
N SER A 27 -8.13 -11.84 -6.55
CA SER A 27 -7.19 -11.32 -5.57
C SER A 27 -6.69 -10.01 -6.16
N PRO A 28 -6.98 -8.83 -5.56
CA PRO A 28 -6.43 -7.59 -6.07
C PRO A 28 -4.91 -7.76 -6.14
N THR A 29 -4.28 -7.41 -7.26
CA THR A 29 -2.82 -7.41 -7.38
C THR A 29 -2.28 -6.67 -6.16
N THR A 30 -1.72 -7.42 -5.22
CA THR A 30 -1.40 -6.84 -3.92
C THR A 30 -0.17 -5.98 -4.11
N LEU A 31 -0.22 -4.77 -3.54
CA LEU A 31 0.92 -3.87 -3.44
C LEU A 31 2.08 -4.50 -2.62
N GLU A 32 1.79 -5.59 -1.90
CA GLU A 32 2.81 -6.27 -1.12
C GLU A 32 3.90 -6.88 -1.99
N GLY A 33 5.15 -6.67 -1.60
CA GLY A 33 6.30 -7.24 -2.26
C GLY A 33 7.60 -6.56 -1.94
N GLU A 34 8.66 -7.17 -2.44
CA GLU A 34 9.98 -6.59 -2.52
C GLU A 34 10.17 -6.00 -3.91
N TYR A 35 10.68 -4.77 -3.95
CA TYR A 35 10.83 -4.01 -5.17
C TYR A 35 12.24 -3.46 -5.31
N GLU A 36 12.69 -3.34 -6.55
CA GLU A 36 13.91 -2.63 -6.92
C GLU A 36 13.64 -1.68 -8.08
N GLY A 37 14.39 -0.59 -8.15
CA GLY A 37 14.21 0.37 -9.23
C GLY A 37 14.98 1.65 -9.04
N VAL A 38 14.41 2.74 -9.52
CA VAL A 38 15.04 4.06 -9.53
C VAL A 38 14.16 5.07 -8.81
N PHE A 39 14.76 5.81 -7.89
CA PHE A 39 14.21 7.03 -7.36
C PHE A 39 14.71 8.21 -8.20
N THR A 40 13.82 9.13 -8.53
CA THR A 40 14.12 10.38 -9.24
C THR A 40 13.43 11.54 -8.52
N VAL A 41 14.17 12.62 -8.32
CA VAL A 41 13.61 13.93 -7.95
C VAL A 41 13.87 14.93 -9.08
N LYS A 42 12.84 15.69 -9.45
CA LYS A 42 12.95 16.88 -10.29
C LYS A 42 12.61 18.11 -9.44
N TYR A 43 13.60 18.94 -9.17
CA TYR A 43 13.43 20.18 -8.40
C TYR A 43 12.85 21.30 -9.27
N GLY A 44 12.28 22.33 -8.63
CA GLY A 44 11.69 23.49 -9.32
C GLY A 44 12.68 24.32 -10.15
N ASN A 45 13.99 24.16 -9.93
CA ASN A 45 15.06 24.76 -10.73
C ASN A 45 15.47 23.89 -11.95
N ASP A 46 14.66 22.90 -12.31
CA ASP A 46 14.89 21.88 -13.35
C ASP A 46 16.05 20.90 -13.09
N GLU A 47 16.74 20.98 -11.94
CA GLU A 47 17.71 19.96 -11.54
C GLU A 47 17.01 18.60 -11.35
N THR A 48 17.57 17.56 -11.97
CA THR A 48 17.04 16.20 -11.88
C THR A 48 18.12 15.27 -11.38
N LEU A 49 17.86 14.62 -10.25
CA LEU A 49 18.77 13.66 -9.64
C LEU A 49 18.09 12.30 -9.56
N SER A 50 18.86 11.23 -9.76
CA SER A 50 18.33 9.86 -9.70
C SER A 50 19.36 8.90 -9.12
N ASN A 51 18.87 7.88 -8.41
CA ASN A 51 19.69 6.78 -7.88
C ASN A 51 18.89 5.49 -7.79
N PRO A 52 19.56 4.32 -7.80
CA PRO A 52 18.93 3.06 -7.49
C PRO A 52 18.30 3.04 -6.08
N VAL A 53 17.20 2.33 -5.93
CA VAL A 53 16.48 2.18 -4.66
C VAL A 53 15.84 0.80 -4.57
N GLN A 54 15.77 0.27 -3.35
CA GLN A 54 14.98 -0.92 -3.00
C GLN A 54 13.88 -0.51 -2.02
N VAL A 55 12.68 -1.04 -2.22
CA VAL A 55 11.52 -0.77 -1.37
C VAL A 55 10.84 -2.10 -1.02
N SER A 56 10.63 -2.33 0.27
CA SER A 56 9.84 -3.46 0.78
C SER A 56 8.49 -2.94 1.26
N LEU A 57 7.40 -3.61 0.88
CA LEU A 57 6.03 -3.35 1.35
C LEU A 57 5.44 -4.68 1.81
N ILE A 58 5.42 -4.94 3.11
CA ILE A 58 5.04 -6.24 3.66
C ILE A 58 4.19 -6.03 4.92
N ASN A 59 2.98 -6.59 4.94
CA ASN A 59 2.10 -6.59 6.11
C ASN A 59 1.87 -5.18 6.70
N GLY A 60 1.71 -4.17 5.84
CA GLY A 60 1.52 -2.77 6.25
C GLY A 60 2.79 -2.07 6.76
N GLN A 61 3.95 -2.73 6.71
CA GLN A 61 5.26 -2.15 7.02
C GLN A 61 6.04 -1.86 5.74
N PHE A 62 6.76 -0.74 5.71
CA PHE A 62 7.66 -0.42 4.61
C PHE A 62 9.11 -0.27 5.07
N SER A 63 10.03 -0.51 4.14
CA SER A 63 11.40 -0.01 4.22
C SER A 63 11.85 0.47 2.85
N SER A 64 12.72 1.48 2.83
CA SER A 64 13.31 2.08 1.63
C SER A 64 14.79 2.29 1.84
N SER A 65 15.61 1.81 0.90
CA SER A 65 17.06 1.92 0.99
C SER A 65 17.54 3.36 0.80
N THR A 66 18.58 3.74 1.52
CA THR A 66 19.31 4.98 1.27
C THR A 66 20.18 4.85 0.02
N GLY A 67 20.10 5.82 -0.90
CA GLY A 67 21.00 5.91 -2.05
C GLY A 67 22.22 6.79 -1.80
N ALA A 68 23.09 6.94 -2.80
CA ALA A 68 24.27 7.78 -2.70
C ALA A 68 23.89 9.22 -2.31
N ASN A 69 24.67 9.84 -1.41
CA ASN A 69 24.42 11.19 -0.89
C ASN A 69 23.01 11.40 -0.30
N ARG A 70 22.41 10.35 0.29
CA ARG A 70 21.04 10.36 0.83
C ARG A 70 19.98 10.69 -0.22
N LEU A 71 20.18 10.23 -1.45
CA LEU A 71 19.23 10.37 -2.54
C LEU A 71 18.80 8.96 -3.04
N PRO A 72 17.60 8.45 -2.70
CA PRO A 72 16.73 8.96 -1.65
C PRO A 72 17.38 8.75 -0.28
N ALA A 73 16.84 9.40 0.76
CA ALA A 73 17.34 9.23 2.13
C ALA A 73 16.96 7.85 2.70
N GLY A 74 15.93 7.23 2.13
CA GLY A 74 15.36 5.96 2.56
C GLY A 74 14.14 6.19 3.45
N GLY A 75 13.96 5.31 4.42
CA GLY A 75 12.89 5.39 5.42
C GLY A 75 12.39 4.01 5.83
N ASN A 76 11.74 3.91 6.98
CA ASN A 76 11.02 2.71 7.41
C ASN A 76 9.89 3.07 8.37
N GLY A 77 8.85 2.26 8.39
CA GLY A 77 7.70 2.48 9.24
C GLY A 77 6.46 1.80 8.67
N LYS A 78 5.32 2.48 8.76
CA LYS A 78 4.01 1.96 8.32
C LYS A 78 3.60 2.54 6.98
N TYR A 79 2.90 1.75 6.19
CA TYR A 79 2.18 2.26 5.02
C TYR A 79 0.72 1.84 5.02
N LYS A 80 -0.13 2.65 4.40
CA LYS A 80 -1.55 2.36 4.22
C LYS A 80 -1.97 2.75 2.80
N VAL A 81 -2.65 1.82 2.12
CA VAL A 81 -3.23 2.08 0.80
C VAL A 81 -4.62 2.70 0.98
N GLN A 82 -4.86 3.80 0.27
CA GLN A 82 -6.13 4.54 0.29
C GLN A 82 -6.55 4.87 -1.14
N ASN A 83 -7.48 4.09 -1.72
CA ASN A 83 -7.98 4.26 -3.10
C ASN A 83 -6.86 4.37 -4.15
N THR A 84 -6.40 5.60 -4.45
CA THR A 84 -5.39 5.93 -5.45
C THR A 84 -4.07 6.42 -4.86
N THR A 85 -3.96 6.47 -3.53
CA THR A 85 -2.76 6.91 -2.81
C THR A 85 -2.22 5.85 -1.85
N ILE A 86 -0.95 6.00 -1.51
CA ILE A 86 -0.29 5.28 -0.41
C ILE A 86 0.21 6.34 0.56
N GLU A 87 -0.19 6.21 1.82
CA GLU A 87 0.33 7.01 2.92
C GLU A 87 1.49 6.25 3.57
N PHE A 88 2.67 6.86 3.60
CA PHE A 88 3.84 6.37 4.31
C PHE A 88 4.04 7.18 5.59
N ASN A 89 4.24 6.51 6.71
CA ASN A 89 4.58 7.12 7.98
C ASN A 89 5.95 6.58 8.43
N ASP A 90 6.99 7.35 8.13
CA ASP A 90 8.35 7.05 8.59
C ASP A 90 8.46 7.20 10.11
N GLU A 91 9.09 6.24 10.76
CA GLU A 91 9.22 6.16 12.22
C GLU A 91 10.64 6.46 12.71
N ASN A 92 11.55 6.90 11.82
CA ASN A 92 12.93 7.20 12.18
C ASN A 92 13.08 8.62 12.75
N VAL A 93 14.14 8.81 13.55
CA VAL A 93 14.57 10.13 14.00
C VAL A 93 15.63 10.66 13.05
N TRP A 94 15.35 11.80 12.40
CA TRP A 94 16.25 12.42 11.43
C TRP A 94 16.87 13.71 11.95
N THR A 95 18.12 13.95 11.57
CA THR A 95 18.82 15.22 11.74
C THR A 95 18.43 16.21 10.64
N ALA A 96 18.50 17.52 10.91
CA ALA A 96 18.08 18.58 9.99
C ALA A 96 19.16 19.02 8.98
N ASP A 97 20.09 18.14 8.63
CA ASP A 97 21.27 18.42 7.79
C ASP A 97 21.07 18.11 6.30
N PHE A 98 19.85 17.76 5.87
CA PHE A 98 19.53 17.42 4.48
C PHE A 98 18.06 17.73 4.13
N ASP A 99 17.69 17.62 2.85
CA ASP A 99 16.30 17.76 2.41
C ASP A 99 15.44 16.58 2.88
N TRP A 100 14.57 16.82 3.86
CA TRP A 100 13.66 15.81 4.41
C TRP A 100 12.63 15.28 3.40
N ASN A 101 12.40 15.98 2.29
CA ASN A 101 11.53 15.46 1.24
C ASN A 101 12.09 14.19 0.58
N LEU A 102 13.39 13.93 0.73
CA LEU A 102 14.07 12.71 0.26
C LEU A 102 13.76 11.47 1.10
N ILE A 103 13.10 11.62 2.25
CA ILE A 103 12.57 10.52 3.05
C ILE A 103 11.28 10.03 2.39
N LEU A 104 11.11 8.70 2.29
CA LEU A 104 9.83 8.12 1.89
C LEU A 104 8.84 8.26 3.05
N ASN A 105 8.11 9.38 3.04
CA ASN A 105 7.14 9.77 4.05
C ASN A 105 6.05 10.67 3.43
N GLY A 106 4.84 10.58 3.97
CA GLY A 106 3.66 11.30 3.50
C GLY A 106 2.86 10.53 2.46
N GLU A 107 1.93 11.24 1.82
CA GLU A 107 1.03 10.68 0.81
C GLU A 107 1.67 10.72 -0.59
N TYR A 108 1.53 9.61 -1.32
CA TYR A 108 1.97 9.45 -2.70
C TYR A 108 0.82 8.93 -3.54
N ASN A 109 0.68 9.45 -4.75
CA ASN A 109 -0.12 8.78 -5.78
C ASN A 109 0.58 7.50 -6.20
N TYR A 110 -0.17 6.48 -6.59
CA TYR A 110 0.42 5.26 -7.11
C TYR A 110 -0.29 4.70 -8.33
N SER A 111 0.46 3.93 -9.11
CA SER A 111 -0.04 3.09 -10.18
C SER A 111 0.66 1.73 -10.09
N LEU A 112 -0.14 0.66 -10.11
CA LEU A 112 0.33 -0.71 -10.05
C LEU A 112 -0.12 -1.44 -11.31
N THR A 113 0.85 -1.98 -12.06
CA THR A 113 0.62 -3.01 -13.08
C THR A 113 1.25 -4.32 -12.61
N GLU A 114 1.13 -5.40 -13.38
CA GLU A 114 1.54 -6.76 -12.96
C GLU A 114 2.89 -6.82 -12.23
N ASN A 115 3.92 -6.14 -12.76
CA ASN A 115 5.28 -6.16 -12.19
C ASN A 115 5.89 -4.78 -11.98
N LYS A 116 5.13 -3.70 -12.17
CA LYS A 116 5.63 -2.33 -12.05
C LYS A 116 4.78 -1.54 -11.06
N LEU A 117 5.43 -0.98 -10.04
CA LEU A 117 4.86 0.00 -9.13
C LEU A 117 5.49 1.36 -9.42
N ILE A 118 4.65 2.35 -9.67
CA ILE A 118 5.07 3.76 -9.73
C ILE A 118 4.42 4.45 -8.55
N ILE A 119 5.22 5.12 -7.72
CA ILE A 119 4.73 6.01 -6.66
C ILE A 119 5.31 7.40 -6.86
N SER A 120 4.51 8.44 -6.71
CA SER A 120 4.96 9.82 -6.92
C SER A 120 4.21 10.86 -6.10
N ALA A 121 4.90 11.96 -5.79
CA ALA A 121 4.36 13.09 -5.06
C ALA A 121 5.03 14.40 -5.49
N HIS A 122 4.25 15.48 -5.50
CA HIS A 122 4.79 16.83 -5.39
C HIS A 122 4.91 17.16 -3.90
N LYS A 123 6.08 17.65 -3.47
CA LYS A 123 6.31 17.95 -2.05
C LYS A 123 6.68 19.40 -1.84
N ASN A 124 5.94 20.07 -0.96
CA ASN A 124 6.26 21.38 -0.38
C ASN A 124 6.67 22.46 -1.39
N ASP A 125 6.12 22.41 -2.62
CA ASP A 125 6.51 23.25 -3.76
C ASP A 125 8.03 23.19 -4.12
N VAL A 126 8.75 22.19 -3.60
CA VAL A 126 10.19 21.98 -3.82
C VAL A 126 10.45 21.21 -5.11
N GLY A 127 9.70 20.12 -5.33
CA GLY A 127 9.94 19.24 -6.46
C GLY A 127 8.94 18.11 -6.63
N PHE A 128 9.13 17.36 -7.70
CA PHE A 128 8.42 16.13 -8.03
C PHE A 128 9.30 14.91 -7.72
N TYR A 129 8.82 14.03 -6.88
CA TYR A 129 9.52 12.86 -6.35
C TYR A 129 8.84 11.62 -6.91
N LYS A 130 9.60 10.71 -7.52
CA LYS A 130 9.07 9.52 -8.19
C LYS A 130 9.93 8.30 -7.90
N TYR A 131 9.28 7.19 -7.61
CA TYR A 131 9.91 5.88 -7.58
C TYR A 131 9.30 5.05 -8.71
N GLU A 132 10.16 4.53 -9.58
CA GLU A 132 9.78 3.55 -10.59
C GLU A 132 10.37 2.20 -10.22
N LEU A 133 9.50 1.30 -9.80
CA LEU A 133 9.85 0.09 -9.08
C LEU A 133 9.37 -1.14 -9.85
N LYS A 134 10.22 -2.16 -9.92
CA LYS A 134 9.88 -3.49 -10.45
C LYS A 134 9.84 -4.48 -9.29
N LYS A 135 8.79 -5.32 -9.26
CA LYS A 135 8.67 -6.39 -8.29
C LYS A 135 9.76 -7.46 -8.54
N LYS A 136 10.42 -7.92 -7.49
CA LYS A 136 11.43 -8.99 -7.56
C LYS A 136 10.79 -10.36 -7.79
#